data_AF-A0A3D1DL78-F1
#
_entry.id   AF-A0A3D1DL78-F1
#
_cell.length_a   1.000
_cell.length_b   1.000
_cell.length_c   1.000
_cell.angle_alpha   90.00
_cell.angle_beta   90.00
_cell.angle_gamma   90.00
#
_symmetry.space_group_name_H-M   'P 1'
#
loop_
_entity.id
_entity.type
_entity.pdbx_description
1 polymer ?
#
loop_
_entity_poly.entity_id
_entity_poly.type
_entity_poly.pdbx_seq_one_letter_code
_entity_poly.pdbx_strand_id
1 'polypeptide(L)'
;AYEQHLDHIAQYTKRIVLVTPVPFSNPLGLDIDIQKRNKSLAVYVAAIRKIGRERKLPVVNLAKAFGWGATPFAHSQNGMHLLPVGHWEAARIFAGQLGFADRVASIKWAPQTDAALEPLSAEKLRQAIGRKNDLWFRYWRPTNWAFLYGNRQQTPSSRDHENPGRRWFPEELQKVLPHLDEAEQRIHQAAKAASR
;
A
#
# COMPACT_ATOMS: atom_id res chain seq x y z
N ALA A 1 -17.76 -11.73 -3.39
CA ALA A 1 -16.50 -11.10 -3.84
C ALA A 1 -15.57 -10.73 -2.66
N TYR A 2 -15.83 -9.66 -1.89
CA TYR A 2 -14.89 -9.22 -0.84
C TYR A 2 -14.64 -10.28 0.23
N GLU A 3 -15.70 -10.91 0.74
CA GLU A 3 -15.60 -11.99 1.73
C GLU A 3 -14.88 -13.24 1.22
N GLN A 4 -15.21 -13.70 0.01
CA GLN A 4 -14.50 -14.81 -0.66
C GLN A 4 -13.01 -14.50 -0.83
N HIS A 5 -12.65 -13.25 -1.10
CA HIS A 5 -11.26 -12.84 -1.17
C HIS A 5 -10.56 -12.94 0.19
N LEU A 6 -11.26 -12.59 1.28
CA LEU A 6 -10.74 -12.81 2.64
C LEU A 6 -10.55 -14.29 2.93
N ASP A 7 -11.47 -15.16 2.49
CA ASP A 7 -11.35 -16.62 2.65
C ASP A 7 -10.12 -17.16 1.93
N HIS A 8 -9.83 -16.69 0.71
CA HIS A 8 -8.62 -17.06 -0.02
C HIS A 8 -7.35 -16.56 0.67
N ILE A 9 -7.31 -15.29 1.12
CA ILE A 9 -6.15 -14.74 1.82
C ILE A 9 -5.89 -15.48 3.14
N ALA A 10 -6.95 -15.87 3.85
CA ALA A 10 -6.86 -16.58 5.12
C ALA A 10 -6.16 -17.95 5.02
N GLN A 11 -6.09 -18.54 3.82
CA GLN A 11 -5.32 -19.76 3.56
C GLN A 11 -3.81 -19.52 3.64
N TYR A 12 -3.35 -18.30 3.37
CA TYR A 12 -1.93 -17.94 3.34
C TYR A 12 -1.47 -17.20 4.61
N THR A 13 -2.35 -16.42 5.24
CA THR A 13 -1.99 -15.64 6.43
C THR A 13 -3.17 -15.43 7.37
N LYS A 14 -2.91 -15.49 8.67
CA LYS A 14 -3.87 -15.12 9.72
C LYS A 14 -3.79 -13.65 10.13
N ARG A 15 -2.79 -12.91 9.63
CA ARG A 15 -2.55 -11.50 9.98
C ARG A 15 -3.26 -10.59 9.00
N ILE A 16 -4.59 -10.52 9.12
CA ILE A 16 -5.44 -9.71 8.23
C ILE A 16 -5.94 -8.50 9.00
N VAL A 17 -5.76 -7.31 8.42
CA VAL A 17 -6.33 -6.06 8.91
C VAL A 17 -7.21 -5.49 7.80
N LEU A 18 -8.45 -5.15 8.14
CA LEU A 18 -9.34 -4.45 7.22
C LEU A 18 -9.14 -2.95 7.35
N VAL A 19 -9.23 -2.22 6.25
CA VAL A 19 -9.00 -0.77 6.23
C VAL A 19 -10.19 -0.12 5.53
N THR A 20 -10.81 0.86 6.18
CA THR A 20 -11.85 1.65 5.53
C THR A 20 -11.21 2.70 4.62
N PRO A 21 -11.82 3.04 3.47
CA PRO A 21 -11.29 4.06 2.57
C PRO A 21 -11.24 5.44 3.22
N VAL A 22 -10.33 6.30 2.75
CA VAL A 22 -10.34 7.73 3.08
C VAL A 22 -11.52 8.41 2.37
N PRO A 23 -12.24 9.36 3.00
CA PRO A 23 -13.35 10.05 2.37
C PRO A 23 -12.90 10.93 1.20
N PHE A 24 -13.77 11.11 0.20
CA PHE A 24 -13.50 12.02 -0.90
C PHE A 24 -13.46 13.46 -0.41
N SER A 25 -12.54 14.24 -0.97
CA SER A 25 -12.45 15.69 -0.80
C SER A 25 -12.44 16.41 -2.15
N ASN A 26 -12.56 17.73 -2.16
CA ASN A 26 -12.47 18.54 -3.39
C ASN A 26 -11.40 19.63 -3.25
N PRO A 27 -10.11 19.26 -3.17
CA PRO A 27 -9.03 20.23 -3.01
C PRO A 27 -8.85 21.14 -4.24
N LEU A 28 -9.41 20.73 -5.39
CA LEU A 28 -9.29 21.45 -6.66
C LEU A 28 -10.49 22.37 -6.95
N GLY A 29 -11.51 22.42 -6.07
CA GLY A 29 -12.68 23.26 -6.27
C GLY A 29 -13.52 22.94 -7.51
N LEU A 30 -13.51 21.68 -7.96
CA LEU A 30 -14.26 21.24 -9.14
C LEU A 30 -15.77 21.19 -8.85
N ASP A 31 -16.60 21.29 -9.89
CA ASP A 31 -18.05 21.10 -9.76
C ASP A 31 -18.41 19.62 -9.62
N ILE A 32 -18.16 19.07 -8.43
CA ILE A 32 -18.40 17.67 -8.07
C ILE A 32 -19.17 17.57 -6.77
N ASP A 33 -20.23 16.76 -6.76
CA ASP A 33 -21.01 16.48 -5.55
C ASP A 33 -20.26 15.48 -4.64
N ILE A 34 -19.39 16.03 -3.79
CA ILE A 34 -18.63 15.27 -2.79
C ILE A 34 -19.55 14.60 -1.78
N GLN A 35 -20.68 15.23 -1.41
CA GLN A 35 -21.59 14.67 -0.42
C GLN A 35 -22.26 13.39 -0.95
N LYS A 36 -22.70 13.40 -2.20
CA LYS A 36 -23.23 12.19 -2.87
C LYS A 36 -22.18 11.08 -2.99
N ARG A 37 -20.93 11.42 -3.32
CA ARG A 37 -19.83 10.44 -3.38
C ARG A 37 -19.53 9.83 -2.01
N ASN A 38 -19.45 10.66 -0.98
CA ASN A 38 -19.21 10.22 0.39
C ASN A 38 -20.38 9.44 0.98
N LYS A 39 -21.64 9.76 0.62
CA LYS A 39 -22.81 8.94 0.95
C LYS A 39 -22.69 7.53 0.37
N SER A 40 -22.23 7.42 -0.88
CA SER A 40 -21.98 6.12 -1.51
C SER A 40 -20.82 5.37 -0.82
N LEU A 41 -19.73 6.06 -0.51
CA LEU A 41 -18.57 5.50 0.19
C LEU A 41 -18.94 4.98 1.60
N ALA A 42 -19.85 5.66 2.29
CA ALA A 42 -20.31 5.28 3.63
C ALA A 42 -20.94 3.88 3.68
N VAL A 43 -21.59 3.44 2.59
CA VAL A 43 -22.12 2.07 2.46
C VAL A 43 -20.99 1.04 2.54
N TYR A 44 -19.88 1.27 1.82
CA TYR A 44 -18.71 0.39 1.84
C TYR A 44 -18.01 0.43 3.19
N VAL A 45 -17.87 1.61 3.81
CA VAL A 45 -17.31 1.76 5.15
C VAL A 45 -18.12 0.94 6.17
N ALA A 46 -19.45 1.00 6.11
CA ALA A 46 -20.32 0.23 6.98
C ALA A 46 -20.15 -1.28 6.75
N ALA A 47 -20.08 -1.72 5.49
CA ALA A 47 -19.87 -3.12 5.12
C ALA A 47 -18.52 -3.66 5.63
N ILE A 48 -17.40 -2.95 5.38
CA ILE A 48 -16.07 -3.33 5.84
C ILE A 48 -16.05 -3.46 7.37
N ARG A 49 -16.65 -2.50 8.08
CA ARG A 49 -16.74 -2.54 9.55
C ARG A 49 -17.60 -3.70 10.04
N LYS A 50 -18.70 -4.03 9.34
CA LYS A 50 -19.56 -5.16 9.67
C LYS A 50 -18.79 -6.47 9.53
N ILE A 51 -18.12 -6.68 8.39
CA ILE A 51 -17.29 -7.85 8.12
C ILE A 51 -16.20 -8.01 9.18
N GLY A 52 -15.51 -6.92 9.54
CA GLY A 52 -14.50 -6.95 10.60
C GLY A 52 -15.03 -7.42 11.95
N ARG A 53 -16.24 -6.98 12.35
CA ARG A 53 -16.88 -7.47 13.58
C ARG A 53 -17.26 -8.94 13.49
N GLU A 54 -17.93 -9.35 12.43
CA GLU A 54 -18.41 -10.73 12.24
C GLU A 54 -17.24 -11.73 12.18
N ARG A 55 -16.15 -11.35 11.52
CA ARG A 55 -14.95 -12.18 11.36
C ARG A 55 -13.90 -11.97 12.47
N LYS A 56 -14.19 -11.11 13.46
CA LYS A 56 -13.27 -10.75 14.55
C LYS A 56 -11.89 -10.28 14.04
N LEU A 57 -11.88 -9.54 12.93
CA LEU A 57 -10.67 -8.98 12.33
C LEU A 57 -10.47 -7.52 12.78
N PRO A 58 -9.22 -7.08 13.05
CA PRO A 58 -8.93 -5.66 13.29
C PRO A 58 -9.38 -4.79 12.12
N VAL A 59 -9.95 -3.62 12.43
CA VAL A 59 -10.38 -2.64 11.43
C VAL A 59 -9.73 -1.29 11.71
N VAL A 60 -8.94 -0.80 10.76
CA VAL A 60 -8.44 0.59 10.77
C VAL A 60 -9.46 1.47 10.04
N ASN A 61 -10.13 2.34 10.79
CA ASN A 61 -11.19 3.18 10.27
C ASN A 61 -10.68 4.56 9.84
N LEU A 62 -10.03 4.62 8.67
CA LEU A 62 -9.55 5.88 8.09
C LEU A 62 -10.72 6.82 7.74
N ALA A 63 -11.86 6.29 7.30
CA ALA A 63 -13.05 7.09 7.02
C ALA A 63 -13.48 7.97 8.19
N LYS A 64 -13.50 7.41 9.41
CA LYS A 64 -13.80 8.17 10.62
C LYS A 64 -12.67 9.13 10.98
N ALA A 65 -11.42 8.69 10.85
CA ALA A 65 -10.26 9.45 11.31
C ALA A 65 -9.96 10.69 10.44
N PHE A 66 -10.14 10.57 9.12
CA PHE A 66 -10.05 11.70 8.19
C PHE A 66 -11.33 12.54 8.17
N GLY A 67 -12.46 12.00 8.66
CA GLY A 67 -13.73 12.73 8.73
C GLY A 67 -14.42 12.89 7.37
N TRP A 68 -15.75 13.04 7.41
CA TRP A 68 -16.60 13.15 6.23
C TRP A 68 -16.77 14.61 5.74
N GLY A 69 -15.73 15.44 5.91
CA GLY A 69 -15.79 16.89 5.71
C GLY A 69 -14.42 17.55 5.92
N ALA A 70 -14.41 18.88 6.12
CA ALA A 70 -13.20 19.70 6.20
C ALA A 70 -12.19 19.16 7.23
N THR A 71 -11.22 18.38 6.74
CA THR A 71 -10.00 18.12 7.47
C THR A 71 -9.29 19.46 7.70
N PRO A 72 -8.67 19.69 8.86
CA PRO A 72 -7.98 20.94 9.16
C PRO A 72 -6.76 21.22 8.27
N PHE A 73 -6.39 20.29 7.39
CA PHE A 73 -5.27 20.39 6.45
C PHE A 73 -5.59 19.77 5.10
N ALA A 74 -4.91 20.23 4.04
CA ALA A 74 -4.96 19.60 2.73
C ALA A 74 -4.25 18.24 2.77
N HIS A 75 -5.01 17.17 2.69
CA HIS A 75 -4.50 15.80 2.82
C HIS A 75 -4.50 15.01 1.50
N SER A 76 -5.12 15.55 0.44
CA SER A 76 -5.28 14.88 -0.85
C SER A 76 -4.86 15.78 -2.02
N GLN A 77 -4.25 15.19 -3.04
CA GLN A 77 -3.82 15.87 -4.26
C GLN A 77 -5.01 16.16 -5.20
N ASN A 78 -5.94 15.21 -5.32
CA ASN A 78 -7.04 15.28 -6.29
C ASN A 78 -8.38 14.82 -5.72
N GLY A 79 -8.51 14.80 -4.40
CA GLY A 79 -9.73 14.34 -3.72
C GLY A 79 -9.81 12.84 -3.47
N MET A 80 -8.83 12.06 -3.95
CA MET A 80 -8.73 10.61 -3.76
C MET A 80 -7.35 10.15 -3.31
N HIS A 81 -6.30 10.65 -3.94
CA HIS A 81 -4.92 10.25 -3.66
C HIS A 81 -4.35 11.14 -2.57
N LEU A 82 -3.76 10.54 -1.53
CA LEU A 82 -3.19 11.28 -0.41
C LEU A 82 -1.93 12.04 -0.85
N LEU A 83 -1.77 13.25 -0.32
CA LEU A 83 -0.48 13.93 -0.31
C LEU A 83 0.47 13.24 0.66
N PRO A 84 1.78 13.53 0.62
CA PRO A 84 2.74 12.99 1.57
C PRO A 84 2.29 13.17 3.04
N VAL A 85 1.81 14.36 3.41
CA VAL A 85 1.26 14.62 4.76
C VAL A 85 0.00 13.80 5.07
N GLY A 86 -0.83 13.52 4.07
CA GLY A 86 -1.99 12.63 4.23
C GLY A 86 -1.56 11.19 4.50
N HIS A 87 -0.51 10.70 3.84
CA HIS A 87 0.07 9.39 4.11
C HIS A 87 0.66 9.30 5.53
N TRP A 88 1.29 10.37 6.01
CA TRP A 88 1.78 10.45 7.39
C TRP A 88 0.66 10.32 8.42
N GLU A 89 -0.41 11.08 8.25
CA GLU A 89 -1.55 11.01 9.17
C GLU A 89 -2.23 9.65 9.12
N ALA A 90 -2.37 9.05 7.92
CA ALA A 90 -2.82 7.68 7.81
C ALA A 90 -1.91 6.72 8.61
N ALA A 91 -0.58 6.81 8.47
CA ALA A 91 0.36 5.96 9.21
C ALA A 91 0.21 6.10 10.74
N ARG A 92 0.03 7.33 11.25
CA ARG A 92 -0.24 7.58 12.68
C ARG A 92 -1.55 6.94 13.13
N ILE A 93 -2.61 7.05 12.31
CA ILE A 93 -3.91 6.42 12.58
C ILE A 93 -3.80 4.90 12.62
N PHE A 94 -3.06 4.29 11.68
CA PHE A 94 -2.75 2.86 11.70
C PHE A 94 -2.06 2.45 12.99
N ALA A 95 -0.99 3.15 13.37
CA ALA A 95 -0.25 2.84 14.60
C ALA A 95 -1.14 2.97 15.84
N GLY A 96 -1.95 4.03 15.93
CA GLY A 96 -2.89 4.22 17.03
C GLY A 96 -3.94 3.11 17.15
N GLN A 97 -4.66 2.83 16.06
CA GLN A 97 -5.77 1.86 16.10
C GLN A 97 -5.31 0.41 16.20
N LEU A 98 -4.06 0.10 15.85
CA LEU A 98 -3.47 -1.23 15.99
C LEU A 98 -2.64 -1.42 17.27
N GLY A 99 -2.58 -0.42 18.16
CA GLY A 99 -1.87 -0.53 19.44
C GLY A 99 -0.34 -0.44 19.33
N PHE A 100 0.16 0.23 18.30
CA PHE A 100 1.59 0.47 18.07
C PHE A 100 2.00 1.94 18.26
N ALA A 101 1.12 2.79 18.79
CA ALA A 101 1.40 4.22 18.98
C ALA A 101 2.73 4.48 19.71
N ASP A 102 2.94 3.80 20.84
CA ASP A 102 4.15 3.98 21.65
C ASP A 102 5.43 3.59 20.90
N ARG A 103 5.35 2.58 20.03
CA ARG A 103 6.50 2.09 19.24
C ARG A 103 6.94 3.07 18.17
N VAL A 104 6.07 4.00 17.78
CA VAL A 104 6.35 4.97 16.71
C VAL A 104 6.28 6.41 17.22
N ALA A 105 6.14 6.62 18.52
CA ALA A 105 5.97 7.94 19.12
C ALA A 105 7.18 8.87 18.90
N SER A 106 8.38 8.29 18.75
CA SER A 106 9.61 9.02 18.44
C SER A 106 9.71 9.47 16.99
N ILE A 107 8.91 8.88 16.07
CA ILE A 107 8.96 9.19 14.65
C ILE A 107 8.22 10.51 14.39
N LYS A 108 8.87 11.41 13.66
CA LYS A 108 8.34 12.72 13.29
C LYS A 108 8.39 12.93 11.79
N TRP A 109 7.44 13.72 11.30
CA TRP A 109 7.40 14.21 9.92
C TRP A 109 8.27 15.46 9.80
N ALA A 110 9.30 15.41 8.94
CA ALA A 110 10.29 16.49 8.81
C ALA A 110 10.60 16.84 7.32
N PRO A 111 9.59 17.15 6.50
CA PRO A 111 9.72 17.25 5.04
C PRO A 111 10.56 18.45 4.59
N GLN A 112 10.93 19.36 5.49
CA GLN A 112 11.79 20.50 5.21
C GLN A 112 13.29 20.14 5.23
N THR A 113 13.64 18.90 5.59
CA THR A 113 15.02 18.40 5.55
C THR A 113 15.22 17.48 4.33
N ASP A 114 16.47 17.10 4.04
CA ASP A 114 16.75 16.08 3.01
C ASP A 114 16.10 14.71 3.34
N ALA A 115 15.76 14.48 4.61
CA ALA A 115 15.02 13.31 5.07
C ALA A 115 13.53 13.62 5.23
N ALA A 116 12.65 12.72 4.80
CA ALA A 116 11.20 12.93 4.99
C ALA A 116 10.75 12.65 6.45
N LEU A 117 11.48 11.80 7.18
CA LEU A 117 11.18 11.40 8.55
C LEU A 117 12.39 11.57 9.48
N GLU A 118 12.09 11.87 10.74
CA GLU A 118 13.04 11.78 11.85
C GLU A 118 12.59 10.70 12.84
N PRO A 119 13.51 10.05 13.59
CA PRO A 119 14.96 10.10 13.41
C PRO A 119 15.40 9.44 12.09
N LEU A 120 16.69 9.60 11.72
CA LEU A 120 17.24 9.03 10.48
C LEU A 120 17.01 7.51 10.35
N SER A 121 16.92 6.77 11.45
CA SER A 121 16.57 5.34 11.43
C SER A 121 15.17 5.08 10.86
N ALA A 122 14.20 5.96 11.13
CA ALA A 122 12.86 5.89 10.56
C ALA A 122 12.86 6.21 9.06
N GLU A 123 13.66 7.20 8.63
CA GLU A 123 13.81 7.49 7.20
C GLU A 123 14.47 6.33 6.45
N LYS A 124 15.52 5.72 7.01
CA LYS A 124 16.16 4.52 6.44
C LYS A 124 15.17 3.36 6.30
N LEU A 125 14.31 3.16 7.30
CA LEU A 125 13.23 2.17 7.21
C LEU A 125 12.24 2.51 6.09
N ARG A 126 11.78 3.76 5.99
CA ARG A 126 10.86 4.21 4.93
C ARG A 126 11.45 4.00 3.54
N GLN A 127 12.73 4.33 3.35
CA GLN A 127 13.44 4.13 2.09
C GLN A 127 13.58 2.64 1.73
N ALA A 128 13.90 1.78 2.70
CA ALA A 128 13.97 0.34 2.49
C ALA A 128 12.61 -0.25 2.05
N ILE A 129 11.51 0.18 2.69
CA ILE A 129 10.14 -0.19 2.30
C ILE A 129 9.83 0.29 0.88
N GLY A 130 10.14 1.56 0.57
CA GLY A 130 9.95 2.12 -0.76
C GLY A 130 10.71 1.35 -1.83
N ARG A 131 11.96 0.97 -1.55
CA ARG A 131 12.79 0.18 -2.46
C ARG A 131 12.20 -1.21 -2.72
N LYS A 132 11.74 -1.92 -1.68
CA LYS A 132 11.07 -3.21 -1.87
C LYS A 132 9.80 -3.07 -2.70
N ASN A 133 8.99 -2.04 -2.44
CA ASN A 133 7.75 -1.80 -3.20
C ASN A 133 8.03 -1.56 -4.69
N ASP A 134 9.08 -0.78 -5.03
CA ASP A 134 9.52 -0.59 -6.41
C ASP A 134 9.97 -1.91 -7.06
N LEU A 135 10.77 -2.71 -6.37
CA LEU A 135 11.20 -4.02 -6.87
C LEU A 135 9.99 -4.95 -7.09
N TRP A 136 9.07 -5.02 -6.13
CA TRP A 136 7.87 -5.84 -6.24
C TRP A 136 6.99 -5.40 -7.40
N PHE A 137 6.80 -4.10 -7.57
CA PHE A 137 6.03 -3.54 -8.68
C PHE A 137 6.61 -3.96 -10.03
N ARG A 138 7.94 -3.84 -10.20
CA ARG A 138 8.63 -4.23 -11.44
C ARG A 138 8.57 -5.73 -11.70
N TYR A 139 8.59 -6.54 -10.64
CA TYR A 139 8.47 -7.99 -10.73
C TYR A 139 7.03 -8.44 -11.09
N TRP A 140 6.03 -7.85 -10.44
CA TRP A 140 4.61 -8.20 -10.63
C TRP A 140 4.02 -7.61 -11.92
N ARG A 141 4.48 -6.41 -12.32
CA ARG A 141 4.07 -5.70 -13.53
C ARG A 141 5.26 -5.28 -14.41
N PRO A 142 6.05 -6.23 -14.93
CA PRO A 142 7.13 -5.95 -15.87
C PRO A 142 6.62 -5.24 -17.12
N THR A 143 7.45 -4.41 -17.74
CA THR A 143 7.10 -3.64 -18.94
C THR A 143 6.56 -4.51 -20.09
N ASN A 144 7.06 -5.74 -20.23
CA ASN A 144 6.61 -6.72 -21.22
C ASN A 144 5.67 -7.78 -20.63
N TRP A 145 4.84 -7.42 -19.65
CA TRP A 145 3.95 -8.35 -18.94
C TRP A 145 3.13 -9.26 -19.86
N ALA A 146 2.61 -8.74 -20.97
CA ALA A 146 1.80 -9.53 -21.91
C ALA A 146 2.55 -10.74 -22.52
N PHE A 147 3.86 -10.60 -22.74
CA PHE A 147 4.73 -11.65 -23.27
C PHE A 147 5.25 -12.60 -22.17
N LEU A 148 5.26 -12.14 -20.92
CA LEU A 148 5.73 -12.89 -19.76
C LEU A 148 4.62 -13.72 -19.12
N TYR A 149 3.50 -13.09 -18.79
CA TYR A 149 2.40 -13.68 -18.02
C TYR A 149 1.04 -13.55 -18.71
N GLY A 150 0.92 -12.72 -19.73
CA GLY A 150 -0.34 -12.46 -20.42
C GLY A 150 -0.60 -13.39 -21.61
N ASN A 151 -1.33 -12.87 -22.60
CA ASN A 151 -1.82 -13.63 -23.76
C ASN A 151 -0.85 -13.72 -24.94
N ARG A 152 0.35 -13.12 -24.86
CA ARG A 152 1.35 -13.11 -25.96
C ARG A 152 2.50 -14.09 -25.76
N GLN A 153 2.40 -14.99 -24.79
CA GLN A 153 3.45 -15.97 -24.49
C GLN A 153 3.77 -16.93 -25.65
N GLN A 154 2.84 -17.09 -26.60
CA GLN A 154 2.99 -18.00 -27.75
C GLN A 154 3.49 -17.32 -29.03
N THR A 155 3.60 -15.99 -29.04
CA THR A 155 4.03 -15.27 -30.26
C THR A 155 5.55 -15.43 -30.47
N PRO A 156 6.07 -15.39 -31.71
CA PRO A 156 7.50 -15.46 -31.98
C PRO A 156 8.32 -14.42 -31.21
N SER A 157 7.80 -13.20 -31.02
CA SER A 157 8.45 -12.14 -30.23
C SER A 157 8.55 -12.40 -28.73
N SER A 158 8.04 -13.53 -28.23
CA SER A 158 8.25 -13.98 -26.84
C SER A 158 9.40 -14.98 -26.70
N ARG A 159 10.04 -15.37 -27.81
CA ARG A 159 10.94 -16.51 -27.91
C ARG A 159 12.31 -16.08 -28.41
N ASP A 160 13.32 -16.85 -28.03
CA ASP A 160 14.68 -16.62 -28.50
C ASP A 160 14.77 -16.83 -30.01
N HIS A 161 15.31 -15.84 -30.71
CA HIS A 161 15.53 -15.87 -32.15
C HIS A 161 16.52 -16.96 -32.59
N GLU A 162 17.49 -17.33 -31.74
CA GLU A 162 18.43 -18.42 -32.02
C GLU A 162 17.88 -19.77 -31.55
N ASN A 163 17.00 -19.77 -30.54
CA ASN A 163 16.38 -20.97 -29.98
C ASN A 163 14.87 -20.77 -29.73
N PRO A 164 14.01 -20.99 -30.74
CA PRO A 164 12.57 -20.77 -30.62
C PRO A 164 11.87 -21.57 -29.51
N GLY A 165 12.50 -22.66 -29.03
CA GLY A 165 12.00 -23.44 -27.90
C GLY A 165 12.09 -22.70 -26.56
N ARG A 166 13.00 -21.73 -26.44
CA ARG A 166 13.23 -20.94 -25.23
C ARG A 166 12.42 -19.64 -25.24
N ARG A 167 11.87 -19.27 -24.09
CA ARG A 167 11.19 -17.97 -23.90
C ARG A 167 12.16 -16.91 -23.39
N TRP A 168 11.96 -15.66 -23.79
CA TRP A 168 12.74 -14.53 -23.30
C TRP A 168 12.25 -14.03 -21.94
N PHE A 169 13.13 -14.02 -20.94
CA PHE A 169 12.97 -13.37 -19.63
C PHE A 169 12.24 -14.12 -18.49
N PRO A 170 11.52 -15.26 -18.64
CA PRO A 170 10.98 -15.95 -17.47
C PRO A 170 12.04 -16.37 -16.46
N GLU A 171 13.15 -16.97 -16.92
CA GLU A 171 14.22 -17.43 -16.04
C GLU A 171 14.95 -16.25 -15.39
N GLU A 172 15.18 -15.16 -16.14
CA GLU A 172 15.76 -13.93 -15.62
C GLU A 172 14.88 -13.29 -14.54
N LEU A 173 13.56 -13.35 -14.67
CA LEU A 173 12.64 -12.86 -13.63
C LEU A 173 12.68 -13.71 -12.36
N GLN A 174 12.86 -15.03 -12.47
CA GLN A 174 13.04 -15.87 -11.29
C GLN A 174 14.28 -15.46 -10.48
N LYS A 175 15.34 -14.99 -11.15
CA LYS A 175 16.53 -14.46 -10.49
C LYS A 175 16.29 -13.15 -9.72
N VAL A 176 15.14 -12.50 -9.90
CA VAL A 176 14.76 -11.29 -9.12
C VAL A 176 14.22 -11.65 -7.73
N LEU A 177 13.66 -12.85 -7.54
CA LEU A 177 13.05 -13.26 -6.27
C LEU A 177 14.01 -13.16 -5.07
N PRO A 178 15.27 -13.65 -5.15
CA PRO A 178 16.21 -13.47 -4.05
C PRO A 178 16.44 -12.01 -3.65
N HIS A 179 16.43 -11.07 -4.61
CA HIS A 179 16.61 -9.66 -4.30
C HIS A 179 15.40 -9.05 -3.57
N LEU A 180 14.19 -9.58 -3.80
CA LEU A 180 13.00 -9.21 -3.04
C LEU A 180 13.10 -9.71 -1.59
N ASP A 181 13.60 -10.93 -1.40
CA ASP A 181 13.82 -11.51 -0.07
C ASP A 181 14.89 -10.73 0.70
N GLU A 182 16.01 -10.39 0.06
CA GLU A 182 17.02 -9.51 0.66
C GLU A 182 16.46 -8.14 1.03
N ALA A 183 15.61 -7.55 0.17
CA ALA A 183 14.98 -6.26 0.45
C ALA A 183 14.06 -6.36 1.69
N GLU A 184 13.34 -7.48 1.86
CA GLU A 184 12.54 -7.73 3.06
C GLU A 184 13.42 -7.87 4.31
N GLN A 185 14.54 -8.60 4.23
CA GLN A 185 15.48 -8.72 5.35
C GLN A 185 16.04 -7.35 5.77
N ARG A 186 16.37 -6.47 4.81
CA ARG A 186 16.81 -5.10 5.08
C ARG A 186 15.73 -4.29 5.82
N ILE A 187 14.46 -4.44 5.45
CA ILE A 187 13.34 -3.80 6.17
C ILE A 187 13.29 -4.27 7.61
N HIS A 188 13.38 -5.59 7.87
CA HIS A 188 13.37 -6.12 9.23
C HIS A 188 14.55 -5.61 10.08
N GLN A 189 15.75 -5.50 9.49
CA GLN A 189 16.91 -4.94 10.17
C GLN A 189 16.72 -3.45 10.48
N ALA A 190 16.25 -2.65 9.52
CA ALA A 190 15.95 -1.24 9.72
C ALA A 190 14.84 -1.02 10.76
N ALA A 191 13.81 -1.86 10.78
CA ALA A 191 12.70 -1.76 11.73
C ALA A 191 13.17 -1.96 13.17
N LYS A 192 14.10 -2.90 13.41
CA LYS A 192 14.73 -3.10 14.73
C LYS A 192 15.51 -1.87 15.18
N ALA A 193 16.14 -1.14 14.25
CA ALA A 193 16.87 0.08 14.56
C ALA A 193 15.97 1.31 14.75
N ALA A 194 14.79 1.34 14.10
CA ALA A 194 13.83 2.43 14.22
C ALA A 194 12.90 2.32 15.44
N SER A 195 12.77 1.12 16.04
CA SER A 195 11.91 0.85 17.20
C SER A 195 12.63 1.02 18.55
N ARG A 196 13.89 1.47 18.55
CA ARG A 196 14.71 1.77 19.73
C ARG A 196 14.73 3.27 19.95
#